data_AF-A0AAI9LKA2-F1
#
_entry.id   AF-A0AAI9LKA2-F1
#
_cell.length_a   1.000
_cell.length_b   1.000
_cell.length_c   1.000
_cell.angle_alpha   90.00
_cell.angle_beta   90.00
_cell.angle_gamma   90.00
#
_symmetry.space_group_name_H-M   'P 1'
#
loop_
_entity.id
_entity.type
_entity.pdbx_description
1 polymer ?
#
loop_
_entity_poly.entity_id
_entity_poly.type
_entity_poly.pdbx_seq_one_letter_code
_entity_poly.pdbx_strand_id
1 'polypeptide(L)'
;MQLQSPTADFERLQITRMTRDRIRSANYHLTDHLAEVLAHHPQLESVLQIGHGEVERVRKAEATQRELMGTPFLVVVPTLMDVQDWRSLAENTTTTLAIDTLRSNMPSWSNDDKLRLFYNNRHYIWLMVELLHVSILAAPLLGITKELAEYLRSLPQHVLDLAIARVDFPIFKWRLNSKTFWIDFDTGRIVPETLAHHFLMSTPLRADRMIGKHSWTRLGLSSMPKKVYCELLIRQKCRASTVASLLGTSPTYTRGLFQQIHGESSPSGQLPTSTAWYFEHATHRLQATVVVSLYRFAQAFGANVPESLIAAYDLFDKFFGTASKISADRACHICRTLSTEATLELSPCRACRTPYLIANAAPRIELSHTFSCPGCSGTLGGPHAAARKRKK
;
A
#
# COMPACT_ATOMS: atom_id res chain seq x y z
N MET A 1 27.15 8.17 7.87
CA MET A 1 26.40 6.94 8.22
C MET A 1 25.91 7.09 9.66
N GLN A 2 24.65 7.47 9.86
CA GLN A 2 24.05 7.42 11.20
C GLN A 2 23.84 5.95 11.58
N LEU A 3 24.38 5.52 12.73
CA LEU A 3 24.10 4.22 13.33
C LEU A 3 22.60 4.16 13.64
N GLN A 4 21.83 3.53 12.75
CA GLN A 4 20.44 3.20 13.04
C GLN A 4 20.42 2.19 14.18
N SER A 5 19.67 2.48 15.24
CA SER A 5 19.45 1.50 16.31
C SER A 5 18.74 0.29 15.73
N PRO A 6 19.19 -0.95 16.02
CA PRO A 6 18.50 -2.14 15.54
C PRO A 6 17.03 -2.21 15.98
N THR A 7 16.64 -1.51 17.05
CA THR A 7 15.23 -1.37 17.46
C THR A 7 14.40 -0.56 16.48
N ALA A 8 14.96 0.53 15.93
CA ALA A 8 14.28 1.40 14.97
C ALA A 8 13.99 0.66 13.65
N ASP A 9 14.84 -0.28 13.26
CA ASP A 9 14.63 -1.08 12.05
C ASP A 9 13.44 -2.05 12.20
N PHE A 10 13.21 -2.60 13.40
CA PHE A 10 12.06 -3.47 13.65
C PHE A 10 10.74 -2.69 13.76
N GLU A 11 10.76 -1.48 14.31
CA GLU A 11 9.58 -0.62 14.38
C GLU A 11 9.02 -0.31 13.00
N ARG A 12 9.89 -0.16 11.99
CA ARG A 12 9.51 0.11 10.59
C ARG A 12 8.77 -1.03 9.90
N LEU A 13 8.71 -2.21 10.52
CA LEU A 13 7.98 -3.37 10.04
C LEU A 13 6.49 -3.34 10.43
N GLN A 14 6.06 -2.41 11.27
CA GLN A 14 4.67 -2.34 11.70
C GLN A 14 4.10 -0.94 11.62
N ILE A 15 2.87 -0.82 11.14
CA ILE A 15 2.16 0.46 11.15
C ILE A 15 1.50 0.65 12.51
N THR A 16 2.03 1.53 13.34
CA THR A 16 1.46 1.78 14.67
C THR A 16 0.04 2.35 14.59
N ARG A 17 -0.72 2.26 15.68
CA ARG A 17 -2.02 2.92 15.80
C ARG A 17 -1.90 4.44 15.54
N MET A 18 -0.88 5.08 16.09
CA MET A 18 -0.63 6.51 15.90
C MET A 18 -0.41 6.85 14.42
N THR A 19 0.38 6.05 13.70
CA THR A 19 0.62 6.25 12.26
C THR A 19 -0.70 6.15 11.47
N ARG A 20 -1.57 5.17 11.78
CA ARG A 20 -2.88 5.05 11.15
C ARG A 20 -3.79 6.23 11.44
N ASP A 21 -3.83 6.69 12.69
CA ASP A 21 -4.65 7.82 13.10
C ASP A 21 -4.19 9.12 12.41
N ARG A 22 -2.87 9.30 12.23
CA ARG A 22 -2.31 10.41 11.44
C ARG A 22 -2.68 10.34 9.96
N ILE A 23 -2.54 9.17 9.32
CA ILE A 23 -2.96 8.96 7.92
C ILE A 23 -4.44 9.27 7.76
N ARG A 24 -5.28 8.75 8.66
CA ARG A 24 -6.73 9.00 8.64
C ARG A 24 -7.03 10.49 8.79
N SER A 25 -6.41 11.17 9.76
CA SER A 25 -6.61 12.61 9.96
C SER A 25 -6.21 13.41 8.73
N ALA A 26 -5.08 13.07 8.10
CA ALA A 26 -4.62 13.73 6.90
C ALA A 26 -5.54 13.46 5.70
N ASN A 27 -6.05 12.24 5.55
CA ASN A 27 -7.02 11.90 4.51
C ASN A 27 -8.28 12.78 4.60
N TYR A 28 -8.85 12.97 5.79
CA TYR A 28 -9.96 13.91 5.98
C TYR A 28 -9.55 15.35 5.69
N HIS A 29 -8.50 15.84 6.35
CA HIS A 29 -8.08 17.23 6.26
C HIS A 29 -7.74 17.66 4.82
N LEU A 30 -6.97 16.84 4.09
CA LEU A 30 -6.58 17.14 2.71
C LEU A 30 -7.78 17.02 1.75
N THR A 31 -8.74 16.12 2.03
CA THR A 31 -9.97 16.04 1.24
C THR A 31 -10.86 17.27 1.45
N ASP A 32 -11.01 17.75 2.68
CA ASP A 32 -11.75 18.99 2.96
C ASP A 32 -11.07 20.20 2.31
N HIS A 33 -9.73 20.27 2.34
CA HIS A 33 -8.99 21.30 1.63
C HIS A 33 -9.22 21.27 0.10
N LEU A 34 -9.27 20.08 -0.51
CA LEU A 34 -9.61 19.95 -1.93
C LEU A 34 -11.01 20.52 -2.22
N ALA A 35 -11.99 20.26 -1.36
CA ALA A 35 -13.34 20.84 -1.51
C ALA A 35 -13.29 22.37 -1.46
N GLU A 36 -12.62 22.94 -0.46
CA GLU A 36 -12.52 24.39 -0.30
C GLU A 36 -11.83 25.06 -1.49
N VAL A 37 -10.70 24.52 -1.96
CA VAL A 37 -9.94 25.09 -3.07
C VAL A 37 -10.73 24.98 -4.38
N LEU A 38 -11.36 23.84 -4.65
CA LEU A 38 -12.13 23.63 -5.89
C LEU A 38 -13.43 24.44 -5.92
N ALA A 39 -13.98 24.82 -4.75
CA ALA A 39 -15.14 25.72 -4.69
C ALA A 39 -14.79 27.13 -5.19
N HIS A 40 -13.59 27.62 -4.88
CA HIS A 40 -13.12 28.96 -5.27
C HIS A 40 -12.40 28.98 -6.63
N HIS A 41 -11.73 27.87 -6.97
CA HIS A 41 -10.89 27.75 -8.17
C HIS A 41 -11.21 26.46 -8.96
N PRO A 42 -12.38 26.35 -9.61
CA PRO A 42 -12.80 25.13 -10.32
C PRO A 42 -11.83 24.68 -11.42
N GLN A 43 -11.10 25.61 -12.05
CA GLN A 43 -10.07 25.33 -13.06
C GLN A 43 -8.97 24.37 -12.58
N LEU A 44 -8.78 24.22 -11.27
CA LEU A 44 -7.80 23.31 -10.68
C LEU A 44 -8.18 21.83 -10.76
N GLU A 45 -9.39 21.48 -11.20
CA GLU A 45 -9.84 20.09 -11.35
C GLU A 45 -8.86 19.23 -12.15
N SER A 46 -8.28 19.79 -13.22
CA SER A 46 -7.29 19.09 -14.06
C SER A 46 -5.99 18.77 -13.31
N VAL A 47 -5.55 19.67 -12.43
CA VAL A 47 -4.31 19.54 -11.64
C VAL A 47 -4.52 18.63 -10.44
N LEU A 48 -5.63 18.83 -9.73
CA LEU A 48 -6.00 18.09 -8.52
C LEU A 48 -6.61 16.72 -8.83
N GLN A 49 -6.92 16.44 -10.10
CA GLN A 49 -7.47 15.17 -10.58
C GLN A 49 -8.78 14.75 -9.91
N ILE A 50 -9.55 15.75 -9.46
CA ILE A 50 -10.88 15.61 -8.88
C ILE A 50 -11.63 16.94 -9.01
N GLY A 51 -12.92 16.90 -9.31
CA GLY A 51 -13.79 18.07 -9.36
C GLY A 51 -14.47 18.37 -8.02
N HIS A 52 -14.94 19.60 -7.81
CA HIS A 52 -15.66 19.99 -6.59
C HIS A 52 -16.86 19.07 -6.31
N GLY A 53 -17.67 18.77 -7.33
CA GLY A 53 -18.83 17.90 -7.21
C GLY A 53 -18.46 16.46 -6.82
N GLU A 54 -17.30 15.96 -7.25
CA GLU A 54 -16.78 14.66 -6.84
C GLU A 54 -16.37 14.63 -5.37
N VAL A 55 -15.68 15.66 -4.89
CA VAL A 55 -15.31 15.78 -3.47
C VAL A 55 -16.57 15.84 -2.60
N GLU A 56 -17.56 16.65 -2.99
CA GLU A 56 -18.83 16.75 -2.26
C GLU A 56 -19.62 15.45 -2.26
N ARG A 57 -19.58 14.67 -3.36
CA ARG A 57 -20.15 13.32 -3.39
C ARG A 57 -19.49 12.41 -2.36
N VAL A 58 -18.17 12.44 -2.26
CA VAL A 58 -17.42 11.68 -1.23
C VAL A 58 -17.85 12.12 0.17
N ARG A 59 -17.90 13.43 0.45
CA ARG A 59 -18.25 13.97 1.78
C ARG A 59 -19.69 13.63 2.19
N LYS A 60 -20.64 13.63 1.26
CA LYS A 60 -22.05 13.29 1.54
C LYS A 60 -22.27 11.80 1.80
N ALA A 61 -21.41 10.93 1.27
CA ALA A 61 -21.50 9.49 1.47
C ALA A 61 -20.77 9.05 2.75
N GLU A 62 -21.26 9.45 3.92
CA GLU A 62 -20.56 9.32 5.21
C GLU A 62 -19.97 7.92 5.48
N ALA A 63 -20.73 6.86 5.19
CA ALA A 63 -20.28 5.48 5.43
C ALA A 63 -19.07 5.12 4.53
N THR A 64 -19.18 5.42 3.24
CA THR A 64 -18.12 5.16 2.25
C THR A 64 -16.92 6.07 2.48
N GLN A 65 -17.12 7.33 2.84
CA GLN A 65 -16.06 8.25 3.22
C GLN A 65 -15.28 7.71 4.41
N ARG A 66 -15.96 7.28 5.47
CA ARG A 66 -15.32 6.71 6.66
C ARG A 66 -14.49 5.47 6.34
N GLU A 67 -14.97 4.61 5.44
CA GLU A 67 -14.21 3.45 4.98
C GLU A 67 -12.96 3.88 4.19
N LEU A 68 -13.12 4.77 3.22
CA LEU A 68 -12.04 5.25 2.36
C LEU A 68 -10.95 6.02 3.15
N MET A 69 -11.36 6.98 3.97
CA MET A 69 -10.45 7.80 4.79
C MET A 69 -9.79 6.97 5.92
N GLY A 70 -10.46 5.91 6.37
CA GLY A 70 -9.97 4.99 7.39
C GLY A 70 -8.94 3.97 6.90
N THR A 71 -8.67 3.91 5.59
CA THR A 71 -7.63 3.05 5.04
C THR A 71 -6.24 3.51 5.47
N PRO A 72 -5.26 2.59 5.58
CA PRO A 72 -3.87 2.94 5.85
C PRO A 72 -3.17 3.65 4.67
N PHE A 73 -3.83 3.85 3.54
CA PHE A 73 -3.27 4.50 2.36
C PHE A 73 -3.69 5.97 2.30
N LEU A 74 -2.83 6.84 1.77
CA LEU A 74 -3.24 8.20 1.47
C LEU A 74 -4.16 8.22 0.23
N VAL A 75 -5.25 8.97 0.34
CA VAL A 75 -6.21 9.22 -0.76
C VAL A 75 -5.73 10.31 -1.72
N VAL A 76 -4.61 10.96 -1.38
CA VAL A 76 -3.88 11.90 -2.23
C VAL A 76 -2.47 11.39 -2.49
N VAL A 77 -1.89 11.80 -3.61
CA VAL A 77 -0.52 11.49 -4.05
C VAL A 77 0.20 12.76 -4.47
N PRO A 78 1.54 12.76 -4.58
CA PRO A 78 2.26 13.93 -5.04
C PRO A 78 1.82 14.35 -6.45
N THR A 79 1.75 15.66 -6.66
CA THR A 79 1.49 16.21 -8.00
C THR A 79 2.65 15.89 -8.94
N LEU A 80 3.87 15.98 -8.41
CA LEU A 80 5.15 15.69 -9.07
C LEU A 80 5.65 14.29 -8.67
N MET A 81 5.86 13.43 -9.65
CA MET A 81 6.22 12.02 -9.44
C MET A 81 7.68 11.71 -9.80
N ASP A 82 8.37 12.64 -10.48
CA ASP A 82 9.77 12.48 -10.89
C ASP A 82 10.73 13.03 -9.83
N VAL A 83 11.84 12.34 -9.61
CA VAL A 83 12.93 12.79 -8.74
C VAL A 83 13.50 14.12 -9.20
N GLN A 84 13.62 14.37 -10.51
CA GLN A 84 14.20 15.60 -11.03
C GLN A 84 13.34 16.83 -10.70
N ASP A 85 12.01 16.68 -10.69
CA ASP A 85 11.11 17.77 -10.30
C ASP A 85 11.40 18.19 -8.84
N TRP A 86 11.42 17.21 -7.94
CA TRP A 86 11.71 17.45 -6.53
C TRP A 86 13.14 17.94 -6.29
N ARG A 87 14.10 17.52 -7.11
CA ARG A 87 15.48 18.03 -7.07
C ARG A 87 15.54 19.50 -7.44
N SER A 88 14.88 19.89 -8.52
CA SER A 88 14.87 21.30 -8.93
C SER A 88 14.26 22.21 -7.86
N LEU A 89 13.22 21.75 -7.15
CA LEU A 89 12.61 22.48 -6.03
C LEU A 89 13.53 22.54 -4.80
N ALA A 90 14.18 21.44 -4.44
CA ALA A 90 15.04 21.34 -3.26
C ALA A 90 16.35 22.12 -3.41
N GLU A 91 16.97 22.05 -4.59
CA GLU A 91 18.28 22.68 -4.88
C GLU A 91 18.13 24.09 -5.44
N ASN A 92 16.89 24.52 -5.75
CA ASN A 92 16.59 25.81 -6.37
C ASN A 92 17.32 26.02 -7.71
N THR A 93 17.32 24.99 -8.55
CA THR A 93 17.90 25.02 -9.90
C THR A 93 16.83 25.37 -10.94
N THR A 94 17.21 25.35 -12.22
CA THR A 94 16.27 25.47 -13.35
C THR A 94 15.11 24.48 -13.20
N THR A 95 13.89 24.98 -13.37
CA THR A 95 12.67 24.18 -13.28
C THR A 95 12.55 23.21 -14.44
N THR A 96 11.85 22.11 -14.19
CA THR A 96 11.50 21.14 -15.23
C THR A 96 10.25 21.59 -15.99
N LEU A 97 10.04 21.05 -17.19
CA LEU A 97 8.83 21.30 -17.99
C LEU A 97 7.54 20.96 -17.22
N ALA A 98 7.58 19.93 -16.36
CA ALA A 98 6.43 19.55 -15.54
C ALA A 98 6.05 20.65 -14.54
N ILE A 99 7.04 21.27 -13.87
CA ILE A 99 6.82 22.38 -12.95
C ILE A 99 6.31 23.61 -13.70
N ASP A 100 6.92 23.93 -14.85
CA ASP A 100 6.51 25.09 -15.64
C ASP A 100 5.06 24.93 -16.16
N THR A 101 4.70 23.72 -16.60
CA THR A 101 3.34 23.39 -17.03
C THR A 101 2.34 23.45 -15.87
N LEU A 102 2.75 23.03 -14.66
CA LEU A 102 1.89 23.16 -13.48
C LEU A 102 1.65 24.62 -13.15
N ARG A 103 2.71 25.44 -13.11
CA ARG A 103 2.63 26.88 -12.84
C ARG A 103 1.78 27.62 -13.85
N SER A 104 1.89 27.29 -15.14
CA SER A 104 1.07 27.93 -16.18
C SER A 104 -0.43 27.64 -16.04
N ASN A 105 -0.80 26.56 -15.35
CA ASN A 105 -2.19 26.20 -15.07
C ASN A 105 -2.69 26.71 -13.72
N MET A 106 -1.88 27.46 -12.96
CA MET A 106 -2.29 27.99 -11.66
C MET A 106 -3.13 29.26 -11.83
N PRO A 107 -4.17 29.43 -11.00
CA PRO A 107 -4.92 30.68 -10.96
C PRO A 107 -4.10 31.79 -10.31
N SER A 108 -4.59 33.03 -10.47
CA SER A 108 -4.08 34.15 -9.69
C SER A 108 -4.47 33.98 -8.22
N TRP A 109 -3.52 33.59 -7.38
CA TRP A 109 -3.75 33.38 -5.96
C TRP A 109 -3.94 34.68 -5.17
N SER A 110 -4.98 34.73 -4.35
CA SER A 110 -5.10 35.74 -3.31
C SER A 110 -4.05 35.50 -2.20
N ASN A 111 -3.83 36.49 -1.33
CA ASN A 111 -2.90 36.31 -0.20
C ASN A 111 -3.38 35.21 0.77
N ASP A 112 -4.70 35.09 0.96
CA ASP A 112 -5.29 34.04 1.79
C ASP A 112 -5.11 32.66 1.16
N ASP A 113 -5.33 32.53 -0.16
CA ASP A 113 -5.08 31.28 -0.88
C ASP A 113 -3.63 30.82 -0.76
N LYS A 114 -2.67 31.75 -0.93
CA LYS A 114 -1.23 31.45 -0.78
C LYS A 114 -0.91 30.92 0.62
N LEU A 115 -1.49 31.53 1.64
CA LEU A 115 -1.27 31.13 3.03
C LEU A 115 -1.86 29.72 3.29
N ARG A 116 -3.09 29.47 2.85
CA ARG A 116 -3.73 28.15 2.98
C ARG A 116 -2.96 27.09 2.22
N LEU A 117 -2.56 27.37 0.99
CA LEU A 117 -1.75 26.48 0.15
C LEU A 117 -0.45 26.11 0.85
N PHE A 118 0.26 27.10 1.40
CA PHE A 118 1.51 26.87 2.13
C PHE A 118 1.32 25.90 3.30
N TYR A 119 0.31 26.11 4.15
CA TYR A 119 0.07 25.25 5.31
C TYR A 119 -0.33 23.83 4.91
N ASN A 120 -1.18 23.66 3.89
CA ASN A 120 -1.61 22.35 3.42
C ASN A 120 -0.47 21.58 2.74
N ASN A 121 0.34 22.26 1.91
CA ASN A 121 1.55 21.70 1.32
C ASN A 121 2.54 21.27 2.42
N ARG A 122 2.78 22.11 3.42
CA ARG A 122 3.64 21.78 4.56
C ARG A 122 3.13 20.57 5.34
N HIS A 123 1.83 20.52 5.63
CA HIS A 123 1.21 19.38 6.31
C HIS A 123 1.42 18.07 5.54
N TYR A 124 1.19 18.09 4.22
CA TYR A 124 1.37 16.91 3.37
C TYR A 124 2.82 16.42 3.34
N ILE A 125 3.81 17.32 3.19
CA ILE A 125 5.22 16.91 3.18
C ILE A 125 5.66 16.38 4.54
N TRP A 126 5.23 16.99 5.64
CA TRP A 126 5.59 16.49 6.97
C TRP A 126 5.10 15.07 7.19
N LEU A 127 3.86 14.78 6.79
CA LEU A 127 3.32 13.42 6.81
C LEU A 127 4.11 12.48 5.89
N MET A 128 4.45 12.94 4.68
CA MET A 128 5.22 12.14 3.73
C MET A 128 6.59 11.75 4.29
N VAL A 129 7.34 12.70 4.83
CA VAL A 129 8.65 12.47 5.46
C VAL A 129 8.52 11.56 6.66
N GLU A 130 7.52 11.77 7.52
CA GLU A 130 7.26 10.89 8.65
C GLU A 130 7.08 9.45 8.18
N LEU A 131 6.17 9.21 7.23
CA LEU A 131 5.87 7.87 6.73
C LEU A 131 7.10 7.19 6.13
N LEU A 132 7.92 7.92 5.37
CA LEU A 132 9.17 7.42 4.79
C LEU A 132 10.18 6.92 5.85
N HIS A 133 10.15 7.49 7.05
CA HIS A 133 11.01 7.07 8.15
C HIS A 133 10.39 5.97 9.01
N VAL A 134 9.06 5.99 9.23
CA VAL A 134 8.39 5.04 10.15
C VAL A 134 7.93 3.74 9.50
N SER A 135 7.95 3.61 8.18
CA SER A 135 7.51 2.38 7.51
C SER A 135 8.43 1.98 6.36
N ILE A 136 8.75 0.69 6.27
CA ILE A 136 9.41 0.14 5.07
C ILE A 136 8.48 0.12 3.85
N LEU A 137 7.16 0.10 4.08
CA LEU A 137 6.12 0.15 3.05
C LEU A 137 5.61 1.57 2.81
N ALA A 138 6.39 2.60 3.14
CA ALA A 138 5.97 3.99 2.95
C ALA A 138 5.57 4.32 1.49
N ALA A 139 6.34 3.86 0.51
CA ALA A 139 6.09 4.18 -0.89
C ALA A 139 4.69 3.75 -1.39
N PRO A 140 4.23 2.50 -1.19
CA PRO A 140 2.85 2.15 -1.55
C PRO A 140 1.79 2.90 -0.73
N LEU A 141 2.04 3.22 0.56
CA LEU A 141 1.11 4.02 1.36
C LEU A 141 0.89 5.41 0.77
N LEU A 142 1.99 6.05 0.36
CA LEU A 142 2.06 7.38 -0.23
C LEU A 142 1.68 7.41 -1.72
N GLY A 143 1.66 6.25 -2.39
CA GLY A 143 1.39 6.14 -3.82
C GLY A 143 2.53 6.67 -4.70
N ILE A 144 3.79 6.53 -4.27
CA ILE A 144 4.98 7.03 -4.98
C ILE A 144 5.88 5.91 -5.51
N THR A 145 6.78 6.27 -6.43
CA THR A 145 7.80 5.35 -6.96
C THR A 145 8.86 5.04 -5.91
N LYS A 146 9.67 4.02 -6.17
CA LYS A 146 10.76 3.65 -5.27
C LYS A 146 11.84 4.73 -5.26
N GLU A 147 12.18 5.22 -6.44
CA GLU A 147 13.21 6.21 -6.68
C GLU A 147 12.87 7.53 -5.97
N LEU A 148 11.60 7.95 -6.06
CA LEU A 148 11.13 9.14 -5.37
C LEU A 148 11.14 8.96 -3.85
N ALA A 149 10.70 7.81 -3.34
CA ALA A 149 10.74 7.52 -1.91
C ALA A 149 12.18 7.54 -1.35
N GLU A 150 13.13 6.94 -2.06
CA GLU A 150 14.55 6.93 -1.68
C GLU A 150 15.15 8.34 -1.71
N TYR A 151 14.84 9.12 -2.74
CA TYR A 151 15.28 10.51 -2.85
C TYR A 151 14.74 11.39 -1.73
N LEU A 152 13.41 11.41 -1.51
CA LEU A 152 12.78 12.24 -0.50
C LEU A 152 13.24 11.88 0.92
N ARG A 153 13.46 10.59 1.20
CA ARG A 153 14.00 10.14 2.48
C ARG A 153 15.45 10.59 2.71
N SER A 154 16.21 10.86 1.64
CA SER A 154 17.60 11.33 1.75
C SER A 154 17.71 12.82 2.08
N LEU A 155 16.64 13.59 1.87
CA LEU A 155 16.63 15.03 2.08
C LEU A 155 16.42 15.38 3.57
N PRO A 156 17.20 16.33 4.11
CA PRO A 156 16.91 16.91 5.41
C PRO A 156 15.57 17.66 5.41
N GLN A 157 14.83 17.62 6.52
CA GLN A 157 13.53 18.29 6.65
C GLN A 157 13.58 19.79 6.30
N HIS A 158 14.63 20.50 6.74
CA HIS A 158 14.75 21.94 6.47
C HIS A 158 14.89 22.27 4.98
N VAL A 159 15.46 21.37 4.17
CA VAL A 159 15.57 21.55 2.72
C VAL A 159 14.18 21.48 2.09
N LEU A 160 13.37 20.54 2.53
CA LEU A 160 11.99 20.40 2.07
C LEU A 160 11.14 21.61 2.51
N ASP A 161 11.29 22.09 3.74
CA ASP A 161 10.55 23.26 4.21
C ASP A 161 10.90 24.53 3.39
N LEU A 162 12.18 24.72 3.05
CA LEU A 162 12.62 25.82 2.18
C LEU A 162 12.08 25.69 0.75
N ALA A 163 12.03 24.48 0.21
CA ALA A 163 11.47 24.22 -1.11
C ALA A 163 9.98 24.60 -1.15
N ILE A 164 9.19 24.15 -0.16
CA ILE A 164 7.74 24.41 -0.08
C ILE A 164 7.42 25.89 0.02
N ALA A 165 8.22 26.66 0.75
CA ALA A 165 8.00 28.10 0.91
C ALA A 165 8.00 28.86 -0.44
N ARG A 166 8.55 28.25 -1.50
CA ARG A 166 8.63 28.82 -2.85
C ARG A 166 7.62 28.19 -3.82
N VAL A 167 6.88 27.18 -3.39
CA VAL A 167 5.91 26.47 -4.23
C VAL A 167 4.58 27.22 -4.21
N ASP A 168 4.11 27.56 -5.40
CA ASP A 168 2.89 28.31 -5.69
C ASP A 168 1.80 27.43 -6.32
N PHE A 169 1.90 26.12 -6.16
CA PHE A 169 0.91 25.14 -6.62
C PHE A 169 0.65 24.04 -5.58
N PRO A 170 -0.49 23.31 -5.64
CA PRO A 170 -0.73 22.16 -4.77
C PRO A 170 0.28 21.04 -5.04
N ILE A 171 1.02 20.61 -4.02
CA ILE A 171 2.01 19.52 -4.15
C ILE A 171 1.39 18.13 -4.08
N PHE A 172 0.09 18.05 -3.86
CA PHE A 172 -0.68 16.82 -3.85
C PHE A 172 -1.92 16.95 -4.71
N LYS A 173 -2.41 15.80 -5.18
CA LYS A 173 -3.61 15.64 -5.98
C LYS A 173 -4.35 14.37 -5.59
N TRP A 174 -5.62 14.26 -5.96
CA TRP A 174 -6.44 13.09 -5.70
C TRP A 174 -5.85 11.82 -6.35
N ARG A 175 -5.79 10.74 -5.57
CA ARG A 175 -5.17 9.47 -5.99
C ARG A 175 -6.09 8.60 -6.83
N LEU A 176 -7.38 8.60 -6.51
CA LEU A 176 -8.35 7.62 -7.02
C LEU A 176 -9.23 8.24 -8.12
N ASN A 177 -8.61 8.72 -9.19
CA ASN A 177 -9.30 9.45 -10.27
C ASN A 177 -9.83 8.56 -11.42
N SER A 178 -9.71 7.24 -11.29
CA SER A 178 -10.10 6.33 -12.37
C SER A 178 -11.61 6.30 -12.58
N LYS A 179 -12.05 6.20 -13.84
CA LYS A 179 -13.48 6.01 -14.17
C LYS A 179 -14.10 4.81 -13.44
N THR A 180 -13.33 3.73 -13.29
CA THR A 180 -13.77 2.52 -12.59
C THR A 180 -14.00 2.74 -11.10
N PHE A 181 -13.19 3.58 -10.46
CA PHE A 181 -13.41 3.95 -9.05
C PHE A 181 -14.75 4.65 -8.87
N TRP A 182 -15.05 5.64 -9.71
CA TRP A 182 -16.33 6.37 -9.61
C TRP A 182 -17.54 5.49 -9.91
N ILE A 183 -17.44 4.54 -10.85
CA ILE A 183 -18.51 3.55 -11.08
C ILE A 183 -18.73 2.70 -9.82
N ASP A 184 -17.68 2.18 -9.20
CA ASP A 184 -17.81 1.39 -7.97
C ASP A 184 -18.35 2.23 -6.81
N PHE A 185 -17.96 3.51 -6.73
CA PHE A 185 -18.48 4.48 -5.77
C PHE A 185 -19.98 4.70 -5.95
N ASP A 186 -20.41 5.08 -7.15
CA ASP A 186 -21.81 5.42 -7.45
C ASP A 186 -22.73 4.19 -7.37
N THR A 187 -22.20 2.98 -7.58
CA THR A 187 -22.96 1.72 -7.48
C THR A 187 -22.95 1.09 -6.08
N GLY A 188 -22.36 1.76 -5.08
CA GLY A 188 -22.31 1.25 -3.70
C GLY A 188 -21.46 -0.02 -3.55
N ARG A 189 -20.46 -0.21 -4.43
CA ARG A 189 -19.59 -1.38 -4.46
C ARG A 189 -18.26 -1.16 -3.74
N ILE A 190 -18.08 0.00 -3.13
CA ILE A 190 -16.92 0.31 -2.29
C ILE A 190 -16.96 -0.58 -1.05
N VAL A 191 -16.16 -1.62 -1.13
CA VAL A 191 -15.83 -2.58 -0.07
C VAL A 191 -14.31 -2.74 0.00
N PRO A 192 -13.74 -3.38 1.04
CA PRO A 192 -12.29 -3.49 1.20
C PRO A 192 -11.61 -4.07 -0.04
N GLU A 193 -12.20 -5.07 -0.69
CA GLU A 193 -11.64 -5.65 -1.91
C GLU A 193 -11.56 -4.65 -3.08
N THR A 194 -12.61 -3.90 -3.36
CA THR A 194 -12.57 -2.89 -4.43
C THR A 194 -11.60 -1.76 -4.11
N LEU A 195 -11.54 -1.31 -2.85
CA LEU A 195 -10.58 -0.29 -2.42
C LEU A 195 -9.14 -0.78 -2.58
N ALA A 196 -8.84 -2.00 -2.15
CA ALA A 196 -7.51 -2.59 -2.33
C ALA A 196 -7.12 -2.65 -3.81
N HIS A 197 -8.06 -2.99 -4.69
CA HIS A 197 -7.83 -2.96 -6.14
C HIS A 197 -7.47 -1.55 -6.62
N HIS A 198 -8.24 -0.53 -6.24
CA HIS A 198 -8.02 0.85 -6.64
C HIS A 198 -6.70 1.42 -6.09
N PHE A 199 -6.31 1.06 -4.86
CA PHE A 199 -5.00 1.42 -4.31
C PHE A 199 -3.85 0.70 -5.01
N LEU A 200 -3.97 -0.60 -5.32
CA LEU A 200 -2.96 -1.30 -6.11
C LEU A 200 -2.82 -0.72 -7.52
N MET A 201 -3.94 -0.34 -8.14
CA MET A 201 -3.94 0.26 -9.48
C MET A 201 -3.31 1.65 -9.51
N SER A 202 -3.56 2.48 -8.49
CA SER A 202 -2.97 3.82 -8.37
C SER A 202 -1.52 3.82 -7.86
N THR A 203 -1.01 2.67 -7.40
CA THR A 203 0.37 2.56 -6.92
C THR A 203 1.31 2.38 -8.12
N PRO A 204 2.33 3.25 -8.31
CA PRO A 204 3.23 3.16 -9.46
C PRO A 204 4.24 2.00 -9.35
N LEU A 205 4.32 1.33 -8.20
CA LEU A 205 5.19 0.18 -7.96
C LEU A 205 4.65 -1.08 -8.64
N ARG A 206 5.51 -1.76 -9.38
CA ARG A 206 5.18 -2.94 -10.20
C ARG A 206 5.70 -4.22 -9.57
N ALA A 207 4.87 -4.86 -8.73
CA ALA A 207 5.26 -6.08 -8.01
C ALA A 207 5.62 -7.26 -8.94
N ASP A 208 5.06 -7.30 -10.16
CA ASP A 208 5.42 -8.26 -11.21
C ASP A 208 6.87 -8.13 -11.67
N ARG A 209 7.44 -6.92 -11.64
CA ARG A 209 8.79 -6.62 -12.12
C ARG A 209 9.85 -6.66 -11.01
N MET A 210 9.43 -6.87 -9.77
CA MET A 210 10.33 -6.91 -8.62
C MET A 210 10.80 -8.34 -8.38
N ILE A 211 12.11 -8.53 -8.52
CA ILE A 211 12.77 -9.80 -8.24
C ILE A 211 13.21 -9.78 -6.77
N GLY A 212 12.69 -10.72 -5.98
CA GLY A 212 13.11 -10.90 -4.60
C GLY A 212 14.57 -11.34 -4.56
N LYS A 213 15.43 -10.56 -3.91
CA LYS A 213 16.88 -10.86 -3.80
C LYS A 213 17.20 -11.99 -2.82
N HIS A 214 16.24 -12.36 -1.95
CA HIS A 214 16.51 -13.21 -0.80
C HIS A 214 15.91 -14.60 -0.94
N SER A 215 16.76 -15.61 -0.72
CA SER A 215 16.35 -17.00 -0.67
C SER A 215 15.53 -17.29 0.59
N TRP A 216 14.50 -18.13 0.45
CA TRP A 216 13.77 -18.73 1.57
C TRP A 216 14.56 -19.82 2.28
N THR A 217 15.73 -20.20 1.76
CA THR A 217 16.62 -21.19 2.37
C THR A 217 17.74 -20.53 3.16
N ARG A 218 18.05 -21.09 4.33
CA ARG A 218 19.18 -20.68 5.20
C ARG A 218 19.20 -19.17 5.48
N LEU A 219 18.13 -18.65 6.07
CA LEU A 219 18.08 -17.28 6.60
C LEU A 219 19.19 -17.13 7.65
N GLY A 220 20.35 -16.59 7.26
CA GLY A 220 21.54 -16.43 8.10
C GLY A 220 21.36 -15.35 9.17
N LEU A 221 20.37 -15.52 10.03
CA LEU A 221 19.96 -14.55 11.05
C LEU A 221 20.71 -14.78 12.36
N SER A 222 21.20 -13.70 12.96
CA SER A 222 21.74 -13.74 14.32
C SER A 222 20.63 -13.95 15.37
N SER A 223 21.02 -14.28 16.60
CA SER A 223 20.10 -14.68 17.67
C SER A 223 19.05 -13.61 18.02
N MET A 224 19.44 -12.32 18.04
CA MET A 224 18.54 -11.24 18.47
C MET A 224 17.42 -10.96 17.45
N PRO A 225 17.69 -10.68 16.15
CA PRO A 225 16.64 -10.52 15.14
C PRO A 225 15.71 -11.74 15.06
N LYS A 226 16.27 -12.95 15.20
CA LYS A 226 15.48 -14.18 15.20
C LYS A 226 14.42 -14.21 16.30
N LYS A 227 14.76 -13.80 17.53
CA LYS A 227 13.81 -13.70 18.65
C LYS A 227 12.74 -12.64 18.39
N VAL A 228 13.14 -11.47 17.89
CA VAL A 228 12.20 -10.37 17.59
C VAL A 228 11.22 -10.78 16.49
N TYR A 229 11.70 -11.38 15.39
CA TYR A 229 10.82 -11.87 14.32
C TYR A 229 9.89 -12.99 14.81
N CYS A 230 10.35 -13.88 15.69
CA CYS A 230 9.46 -14.87 16.32
C CYS A 230 8.31 -14.19 17.05
N GLU A 231 8.60 -13.19 17.88
CA GLU A 231 7.58 -12.43 18.61
C GLU A 231 6.61 -11.72 17.66
N LEU A 232 7.12 -11.00 16.67
CA LEU A 232 6.30 -10.23 15.71
C LEU A 232 5.36 -11.15 14.90
N LEU A 233 5.87 -12.25 14.36
CA LEU A 233 5.05 -13.21 13.61
C LEU A 233 4.00 -13.88 14.52
N ILE A 234 4.36 -14.22 15.76
CA ILE A 234 3.42 -14.81 16.70
C ILE A 234 2.34 -13.79 17.09
N ARG A 235 2.69 -12.51 17.35
CA ARG A 235 1.70 -11.45 17.61
C ARG A 235 0.70 -11.31 16.46
N GLN A 236 1.13 -11.54 15.22
CA GLN A 236 0.27 -11.62 14.02
C GLN A 236 -0.54 -12.94 13.91
N LYS A 237 -0.61 -13.73 14.99
CA LYS A 237 -1.28 -15.03 15.08
C LYS A 237 -0.74 -16.08 14.08
N CYS A 238 0.50 -15.94 13.61
CA CYS A 238 1.18 -16.99 12.85
C CYS A 238 1.41 -18.22 13.74
N ARG A 239 1.15 -19.43 13.23
CA ARG A 239 1.28 -20.65 14.04
C ARG A 239 2.74 -20.88 14.42
N ALA A 240 2.94 -21.43 15.61
CA ALA A 240 4.27 -21.75 16.12
C ALA A 240 5.06 -22.67 15.17
N SER A 241 4.40 -23.62 14.49
CA SER A 241 5.03 -24.50 13.50
C SER A 241 5.53 -23.76 12.26
N THR A 242 4.75 -22.80 11.75
CA THR A 242 5.15 -21.95 10.61
C THR A 242 6.34 -21.09 10.99
N VAL A 243 6.30 -20.46 12.18
CA VAL A 243 7.41 -19.63 12.68
C VAL A 243 8.68 -20.44 12.91
N ALA A 244 8.56 -21.62 13.54
CA ALA A 244 9.67 -22.53 13.76
C ALA A 244 10.31 -22.98 12.44
N SER A 245 9.50 -23.34 11.44
CA SER A 245 9.98 -23.73 10.12
C SER A 245 10.64 -22.59 9.37
N LEU A 246 10.06 -21.38 9.40
CA LEU A 246 10.60 -20.23 8.68
C LEU A 246 11.94 -19.80 9.25
N LEU A 247 12.02 -19.63 10.57
CA LEU A 247 13.20 -19.09 11.23
C LEU A 247 14.21 -20.18 11.62
N GLY A 248 13.84 -21.46 11.56
CA GLY A 248 14.70 -22.54 12.05
C GLY A 248 14.92 -22.44 13.56
N THR A 249 13.85 -22.16 14.33
CA THR A 249 13.85 -22.15 15.79
C THR A 249 13.24 -23.43 16.34
N SER A 250 13.49 -23.72 17.62
CA SER A 250 12.90 -24.90 18.27
C SER A 250 11.36 -24.78 18.33
N PRO A 251 10.60 -25.82 17.92
CA PRO A 251 9.15 -25.85 18.08
C PRO A 251 8.67 -25.68 19.52
N THR A 252 9.46 -26.13 20.51
CA THR A 252 9.11 -25.97 21.93
C THR A 252 9.15 -24.50 22.34
N TYR A 253 10.18 -23.78 21.92
CA TYR A 253 10.32 -22.34 22.16
C TYR A 253 9.17 -21.55 21.53
N THR A 254 8.88 -21.78 20.26
CA THR A 254 7.81 -21.04 19.56
C THR A 254 6.42 -21.34 20.11
N ARG A 255 6.16 -22.56 20.58
CA ARG A 255 4.88 -22.90 21.24
C ARG A 255 4.76 -22.23 22.60
N GLY A 256 5.82 -22.24 23.40
CA GLY A 256 5.86 -21.54 24.69
C GLY A 256 5.64 -20.04 24.51
N LEU A 257 6.31 -19.43 23.52
CA LEU A 257 6.13 -18.01 23.20
C LEU A 257 4.71 -17.70 22.71
N PHE A 258 4.10 -18.58 21.91
CA PHE A 258 2.71 -18.43 21.48
C PHE A 258 1.74 -18.45 22.67
N GLN A 259 1.91 -19.40 23.59
CA GLN A 259 1.10 -19.48 24.79
C GLN A 259 1.31 -18.27 25.72
N GLN A 260 2.55 -17.79 25.83
CA GLN A 260 2.85 -16.59 26.61
C GLN A 260 2.16 -15.33 26.05
N ILE A 261 2.13 -15.16 24.73
CA ILE A 261 1.57 -13.96 24.09
C ILE A 261 0.03 -14.01 24.03
N HIS A 262 -0.54 -15.18 23.75
CA HIS A 262 -1.97 -15.32 23.48
C HIS A 262 -2.79 -15.97 24.60
N GLY A 263 -2.13 -16.54 25.61
CA GLY A 263 -2.78 -17.29 26.69
C GLY A 263 -3.30 -18.68 26.29
N GLU A 264 -3.12 -19.09 25.02
CA GLU A 264 -3.65 -20.32 24.46
C GLU A 264 -2.58 -21.12 23.69
N SER A 265 -2.79 -22.41 23.50
CA SER A 265 -1.87 -23.24 22.71
C SER A 265 -1.96 -22.90 21.22
N SER A 266 -0.81 -22.91 20.53
CA SER A 266 -0.79 -22.77 19.07
C SER A 266 -1.59 -23.89 18.40
N PRO A 267 -2.43 -23.59 17.39
CA PRO A 267 -3.15 -24.60 16.63
C PRO A 267 -2.23 -25.67 16.04
N SER A 268 -2.62 -26.95 16.15
CA SER A 268 -1.83 -28.13 15.75
C SER A 268 -2.26 -28.77 14.43
N GLY A 269 -3.24 -28.19 13.74
CA GLY A 269 -3.75 -28.72 12.46
C GLY A 269 -2.79 -28.57 11.29
N GLN A 270 -3.16 -29.20 10.16
CA GLN A 270 -2.41 -29.12 8.91
C GLN A 270 -2.18 -27.67 8.46
N LEU A 271 -0.97 -27.39 7.96
CA LEU A 271 -0.61 -26.10 7.40
C LEU A 271 -1.21 -25.95 5.99
N PRO A 272 -1.36 -24.71 5.49
CA PRO A 272 -1.76 -24.50 4.10
C PRO A 272 -0.76 -25.14 3.14
N THR A 273 -1.27 -25.91 2.18
CA THR A 273 -0.46 -26.60 1.15
C THR A 273 -0.99 -26.43 -0.27
N SER A 274 -2.24 -25.97 -0.44
CA SER A 274 -2.89 -25.88 -1.75
C SER A 274 -2.84 -24.45 -2.29
N THR A 275 -2.31 -24.32 -3.52
CA THR A 275 -2.34 -23.08 -4.31
C THR A 275 -3.71 -22.82 -4.94
N ALA A 276 -4.52 -23.86 -5.15
CA ALA A 276 -5.85 -23.74 -5.77
C ALA A 276 -6.80 -22.84 -4.96
N TRP A 277 -6.66 -22.84 -3.63
CA TRP A 277 -7.49 -22.05 -2.71
C TRP A 277 -7.49 -20.55 -3.05
N TYR A 278 -6.36 -20.01 -3.51
CA TYR A 278 -6.25 -18.59 -3.88
C TYR A 278 -7.08 -18.22 -5.11
N PHE A 279 -7.52 -19.21 -5.91
CA PHE A 279 -8.25 -19.00 -7.17
C PHE A 279 -9.72 -19.43 -7.13
N GLU A 280 -10.18 -20.03 -6.02
CA GLU A 280 -11.57 -20.46 -5.82
C GLU A 280 -12.55 -19.28 -5.81
N HIS A 281 -12.10 -18.14 -5.26
CA HIS A 281 -12.86 -16.91 -5.12
C HIS A 281 -12.04 -15.69 -5.57
N ALA A 282 -12.72 -14.74 -6.22
CA ALA A 282 -12.15 -13.47 -6.65
C ALA A 282 -11.53 -12.68 -5.48
N THR A 283 -12.17 -12.72 -4.31
CA THR A 283 -11.72 -12.08 -3.07
C THR A 283 -10.42 -12.70 -2.55
N HIS A 284 -10.31 -14.03 -2.52
CA HIS A 284 -9.07 -14.74 -2.14
C HIS A 284 -7.91 -14.34 -3.05
N ARG A 285 -8.16 -14.30 -4.36
CA ARG A 285 -7.15 -13.95 -5.37
C ARG A 285 -6.65 -12.53 -5.20
N LEU A 286 -7.56 -11.59 -4.99
CA LEU A 286 -7.19 -10.20 -4.73
C LEU A 286 -6.39 -10.09 -3.42
N GLN A 287 -6.91 -10.63 -2.31
CA GLN A 287 -6.23 -10.52 -1.02
C GLN A 287 -4.83 -11.14 -1.08
N ALA A 288 -4.67 -12.26 -1.80
CA ALA A 288 -3.38 -12.90 -2.01
C ALA A 288 -2.45 -12.00 -2.86
N THR A 289 -3.01 -11.39 -3.91
CA THR A 289 -2.29 -10.40 -4.73
C THR A 289 -1.80 -9.23 -3.88
N VAL A 290 -2.62 -8.70 -2.97
CA VAL A 290 -2.23 -7.59 -2.08
C VAL A 290 -1.07 -8.00 -1.19
N VAL A 291 -1.18 -9.11 -0.46
CA VAL A 291 -0.12 -9.61 0.44
C VAL A 291 1.20 -9.80 -0.32
N VAL A 292 1.15 -10.46 -1.48
CA VAL A 292 2.35 -10.71 -2.30
C VAL A 292 2.94 -9.41 -2.83
N SER A 293 2.10 -8.46 -3.25
CA SER A 293 2.57 -7.17 -3.76
C SER A 293 3.29 -6.40 -2.67
N LEU A 294 2.69 -6.30 -1.47
CA LEU A 294 3.31 -5.67 -0.31
C LEU A 294 4.61 -6.37 0.09
N TYR A 295 4.64 -7.70 0.06
CA TYR A 295 5.84 -8.49 0.34
C TYR A 295 6.98 -8.15 -0.64
N ARG A 296 6.70 -8.12 -1.95
CA ARG A 296 7.70 -7.75 -2.97
C ARG A 296 8.11 -6.28 -2.88
N PHE A 297 7.20 -5.39 -2.50
CA PHE A 297 7.53 -3.99 -2.22
C PHE A 297 8.53 -3.88 -1.07
N ALA A 298 8.28 -4.55 0.07
CA ALA A 298 9.22 -4.55 1.18
C ALA A 298 10.61 -5.08 0.77
N GLN A 299 10.67 -6.19 0.02
CA GLN A 299 11.93 -6.72 -0.52
C GLN A 299 12.66 -5.72 -1.43
N ALA A 300 11.91 -4.98 -2.25
CA ALA A 300 12.50 -3.95 -3.11
C ALA A 300 13.13 -2.80 -2.31
N PHE A 301 12.64 -2.55 -1.08
CA PHE A 301 13.21 -1.61 -0.11
C PHE A 301 14.26 -2.24 0.83
N GLY A 302 14.73 -3.45 0.52
CA GLY A 302 15.86 -4.08 1.20
C GLY A 302 15.51 -4.97 2.39
N ALA A 303 14.22 -5.22 2.67
CA ALA A 303 13.85 -6.17 3.70
C ALA A 303 14.20 -7.62 3.31
N ASN A 304 14.67 -8.37 4.30
CA ASN A 304 14.81 -9.81 4.20
C ASN A 304 13.43 -10.52 4.19
N VAL A 305 13.42 -11.85 4.08
CA VAL A 305 12.19 -12.64 3.97
C VAL A 305 11.26 -12.45 5.20
N PRO A 306 11.71 -12.68 6.46
CA PRO A 306 10.89 -12.40 7.64
C PRO A 306 10.38 -10.96 7.74
N GLU A 307 11.24 -9.98 7.52
CA GLU A 307 10.88 -8.55 7.57
C GLU A 307 9.77 -8.23 6.57
N SER A 308 9.91 -8.72 5.35
CA SER A 308 8.94 -8.51 4.29
C SER A 308 7.60 -9.17 4.60
N LEU A 309 7.60 -10.37 5.19
CA LEU A 309 6.38 -11.05 5.62
C LEU A 309 5.68 -10.29 6.75
N ILE A 310 6.43 -9.88 7.77
CA ILE A 310 5.91 -9.13 8.92
C ILE A 310 5.28 -7.83 8.43
N ALA A 311 6.01 -7.03 7.64
CA ALA A 311 5.53 -5.75 7.15
C ALA A 311 4.31 -5.88 6.22
N ALA A 312 4.37 -6.83 5.28
CA ALA A 312 3.26 -7.04 4.34
C ALA A 312 1.99 -7.50 5.05
N TYR A 313 2.10 -8.47 5.97
CA TYR A 313 0.94 -8.99 6.68
C TYR A 313 0.38 -7.98 7.69
N ASP A 314 1.25 -7.19 8.34
CA ASP A 314 0.84 -6.14 9.26
C ASP A 314 -0.05 -5.09 8.57
N LEU A 315 0.38 -4.57 7.43
CA LEU A 315 -0.40 -3.62 6.63
C LEU A 315 -1.66 -4.29 6.04
N PHE A 316 -1.55 -5.52 5.54
CA PHE A 316 -2.68 -6.27 5.02
C PHE A 316 -3.79 -6.44 6.08
N ASP A 317 -3.44 -6.88 7.29
CA ASP A 317 -4.38 -7.09 8.39
C ASP A 317 -5.02 -5.76 8.83
N LYS A 318 -4.25 -4.67 8.87
CA LYS A 318 -4.78 -3.33 9.18
C LYS A 318 -5.71 -2.77 8.11
N PHE A 319 -5.54 -3.21 6.85
CA PHE A 319 -6.40 -2.81 5.75
C PHE A 319 -7.70 -3.62 5.73
N PHE A 320 -7.62 -4.95 5.77
CA PHE A 320 -8.80 -5.82 5.63
C PHE A 320 -9.52 -6.09 6.95
N GLY A 321 -8.81 -6.06 8.08
CA GLY A 321 -9.35 -6.34 9.41
C GLY A 321 -10.19 -7.62 9.44
N THR A 322 -11.43 -7.49 9.90
CA THR A 322 -12.38 -8.61 9.99
C THR A 322 -12.81 -9.18 8.63
N ALA A 323 -12.61 -8.45 7.52
CA ALA A 323 -12.86 -8.94 6.17
C ALA A 323 -11.72 -9.84 5.63
N SER A 324 -10.60 -9.95 6.35
CA SER A 324 -9.47 -10.79 5.96
C SER A 324 -9.89 -12.26 5.82
N LYS A 325 -9.49 -12.87 4.69
CA LYS A 325 -9.63 -14.30 4.41
C LYS A 325 -8.28 -15.03 4.43
N ILE A 326 -7.18 -14.27 4.46
CA ILE A 326 -5.82 -14.81 4.45
C ILE A 326 -5.24 -14.68 5.85
N SER A 327 -4.94 -15.82 6.47
CA SER A 327 -4.19 -15.85 7.73
C SER A 327 -2.70 -15.63 7.50
N ALA A 328 -1.96 -15.32 8.56
CA ALA A 328 -0.50 -15.19 8.53
C ALA A 328 0.19 -16.45 7.98
N ASP A 329 -0.33 -17.65 8.29
CA ASP A 329 0.18 -18.90 7.72
C ASP A 329 -0.04 -18.98 6.21
N ARG A 330 -1.22 -18.55 5.71
CA ARG A 330 -1.51 -18.54 4.27
C ARG A 330 -0.71 -17.47 3.54
N ALA A 331 -0.42 -16.34 4.20
CA ALA A 331 0.48 -15.31 3.70
C ALA A 331 1.93 -15.84 3.57
N CYS A 332 2.42 -16.53 4.59
CA CYS A 332 3.71 -17.20 4.55
C CYS A 332 3.79 -18.24 3.42
N HIS A 333 2.76 -19.09 3.31
CA HIS A 333 2.66 -20.11 2.26
C HIS A 333 2.72 -19.49 0.85
N ILE A 334 1.87 -18.50 0.53
CA ILE A 334 1.84 -17.93 -0.82
C ILE A 334 3.14 -17.23 -1.20
N CYS A 335 3.73 -16.45 -0.28
CA CYS A 335 4.99 -15.77 -0.53
C CYS A 335 6.16 -16.77 -0.69
N ARG A 336 6.12 -17.89 0.04
CA ARG A 336 7.09 -18.98 -0.12
C ARG A 336 6.95 -19.64 -1.48
N THR A 337 5.74 -20.09 -1.83
CA THR A 337 5.45 -20.75 -3.10
C THR A 337 5.87 -19.89 -4.28
N LEU A 338 5.51 -18.61 -4.31
CA LEU A 338 5.92 -17.67 -5.36
C LEU A 338 7.44 -17.45 -5.48
N SER A 339 8.20 -17.75 -4.43
CA SER A 339 9.65 -17.56 -4.41
C SER A 339 10.42 -18.84 -4.73
N THR A 340 9.81 -20.02 -4.50
CA THR A 340 10.49 -21.32 -4.66
C THR A 340 9.92 -22.18 -5.77
N GLU A 341 8.70 -21.93 -6.21
CA GLU A 341 8.00 -22.73 -7.21
C GLU A 341 7.60 -21.86 -8.40
N ALA A 342 7.71 -22.40 -9.61
CA ALA A 342 7.26 -21.74 -10.85
C ALA A 342 5.74 -21.88 -11.07
N THR A 343 4.98 -22.36 -10.08
CA THR A 343 3.55 -22.67 -10.19
C THR A 343 2.66 -21.44 -10.15
N LEU A 344 3.18 -20.32 -9.63
CA LEU A 344 2.45 -19.07 -9.45
C LEU A 344 3.30 -17.89 -9.91
N GLU A 345 2.66 -16.88 -10.48
CA GLU A 345 3.31 -15.62 -10.82
C GLU A 345 2.37 -14.42 -10.66
N LEU A 346 2.94 -13.21 -10.68
CA LEU A 346 2.16 -11.99 -10.83
C LEU A 346 2.22 -11.56 -12.29
N SER A 347 1.06 -11.40 -12.92
CA SER A 347 0.95 -10.91 -14.30
C SER A 347 0.08 -9.66 -14.40
N PRO A 348 0.43 -8.69 -15.25
CA PRO A 348 -0.41 -7.52 -15.50
C PRO A 348 -1.79 -7.92 -16.04
N CYS A 349 -2.85 -7.33 -15.49
CA CYS A 349 -4.17 -7.35 -16.12
C CYS A 349 -4.11 -6.71 -17.52
N ARG A 350 -4.77 -7.31 -18.52
CA ARG A 350 -4.82 -6.73 -19.87
C ARG A 350 -5.50 -5.35 -19.93
N ALA A 351 -6.43 -5.08 -19.01
CA ALA A 351 -7.23 -3.85 -19.00
C ALA A 351 -6.60 -2.74 -18.15
N CYS A 352 -6.44 -2.95 -16.82
CA CYS A 352 -5.90 -1.93 -15.93
C CYS A 352 -4.39 -2.03 -15.69
N ARG A 353 -3.72 -3.04 -16.27
CA ARG A 353 -2.29 -3.35 -16.07
C ARG A 353 -1.92 -3.75 -14.64
N THR A 354 -2.74 -3.58 -13.61
CA THR A 354 -2.43 -3.99 -12.23
C THR A 354 -1.96 -5.45 -12.18
N PRO A 355 -0.80 -5.74 -11.55
CA PRO A 355 -0.32 -7.11 -11.38
C PRO A 355 -1.27 -7.91 -10.52
N TYR A 356 -1.56 -9.14 -10.93
CA TYR A 356 -2.41 -10.06 -10.19
C TYR A 356 -1.80 -11.44 -10.15
N LEU A 357 -2.03 -12.15 -9.04
CA LEU A 357 -1.67 -13.55 -8.91
C LEU A 357 -2.37 -14.34 -10.01
N ILE A 358 -1.62 -15.10 -10.80
CA ILE A 358 -2.11 -16.05 -11.81
C ILE A 358 -1.48 -17.42 -11.55
N ALA A 359 -2.19 -18.47 -11.94
CA ALA A 359 -1.66 -19.82 -11.87
C ALA A 359 -0.94 -20.17 -13.18
N ASN A 360 0.28 -20.71 -13.05
CA ASN A 360 1.13 -21.14 -14.15
C ASN A 360 1.35 -22.67 -14.13
N ALA A 361 0.45 -23.40 -13.50
CA ALA A 361 0.51 -24.85 -13.39
C ALA A 361 -0.88 -25.50 -13.49
N ALA A 362 -0.89 -26.77 -13.91
CA ALA A 362 -2.12 -27.56 -13.97
C ALA A 362 -2.83 -27.63 -12.60
N PRO A 363 -4.18 -27.68 -12.57
CA PRO A 363 -5.09 -27.82 -13.71
C PRO A 363 -5.50 -26.47 -14.36
N ARG A 364 -4.99 -25.33 -13.88
CA ARG A 364 -5.43 -24.00 -14.31
C ARG A 364 -4.24 -23.18 -14.78
N ILE A 365 -3.93 -23.25 -16.06
CA ILE A 365 -2.91 -22.40 -16.69
C ILE A 365 -3.63 -21.16 -17.23
N GLU A 366 -3.32 -19.99 -16.68
CA GLU A 366 -3.86 -18.72 -17.14
C GLU A 366 -2.82 -18.01 -18.01
N LEU A 367 -3.15 -17.72 -19.27
CA LEU A 367 -2.25 -17.01 -20.17
C LEU A 367 -2.15 -15.53 -19.78
N SER A 368 -0.95 -15.08 -19.43
CA SER A 368 -0.65 -13.73 -18.96
C SER A 368 -1.22 -12.60 -19.84
N HIS A 369 -1.18 -12.76 -21.16
CA HIS A 369 -1.59 -11.74 -22.13
C HIS A 369 -3.11 -11.60 -22.31
N THR A 370 -3.92 -12.62 -21.97
CA THR A 370 -5.38 -12.56 -22.08
C THR A 370 -6.08 -12.39 -20.74
N PHE A 371 -5.32 -12.35 -19.64
CA PHE A 371 -5.86 -12.29 -18.30
C PHE A 371 -6.57 -10.97 -17.98
N SER A 372 -7.79 -11.05 -17.44
CA SER A 372 -8.56 -9.93 -16.89
C SER A 372 -8.73 -10.11 -15.39
N CYS A 373 -8.30 -9.12 -14.60
CA CYS A 373 -8.35 -9.21 -13.15
C CYS A 373 -9.78 -9.13 -12.59
N PRO A 374 -9.99 -9.62 -11.36
CA PRO A 374 -11.27 -9.54 -10.67
C PRO A 374 -11.93 -8.16 -10.60
N GLY A 375 -11.12 -7.09 -10.50
CA GLY A 375 -11.59 -5.70 -10.51
C GLY A 375 -12.18 -5.33 -11.87
N CYS A 376 -11.40 -5.48 -12.95
CA CYS A 376 -11.88 -5.19 -14.31
C CYS A 376 -13.01 -6.10 -14.79
N SER A 377 -13.10 -7.34 -14.31
CA SER A 377 -14.21 -8.24 -14.63
C SER A 377 -15.48 -7.96 -13.81
N GLY A 378 -15.42 -7.01 -12.87
CA GLY A 378 -16.54 -6.64 -12.00
C GLY A 378 -16.97 -7.78 -11.06
N THR A 379 -16.03 -8.62 -10.63
CA THR A 379 -16.30 -9.76 -9.72
C THR A 379 -16.01 -9.48 -8.25
N LEU A 380 -15.48 -8.29 -7.93
CA LEU A 380 -15.28 -7.78 -6.57
C LEU A 380 -16.53 -7.01 -6.10
N GLY A 381 -16.81 -6.94 -4.80
CA GLY A 381 -17.80 -6.02 -4.23
C GLY A 381 -19.26 -6.18 -4.69
N GLY A 382 -19.88 -7.35 -4.49
CA GLY A 382 -21.36 -7.41 -4.55
C GLY A 382 -21.98 -8.80 -4.34
N PRO A 383 -23.25 -8.88 -3.87
CA PRO A 383 -24.00 -10.14 -3.74
C PRO A 383 -24.18 -10.89 -5.06
N HIS A 384 -24.12 -10.19 -6.20
CA HIS A 384 -24.17 -10.78 -7.54
C HIS A 384 -22.87 -11.47 -8.00
N ALA A 385 -21.75 -11.31 -7.28
CA ALA A 385 -20.55 -12.10 -7.57
C ALA A 385 -20.80 -13.61 -7.37
N ALA A 386 -21.71 -13.97 -6.45
CA ALA A 386 -22.19 -15.33 -6.27
C ALA A 386 -23.26 -15.73 -7.32
N ALA A 387 -24.11 -14.79 -7.75
CA ALA A 387 -25.17 -15.06 -8.73
C ALA A 387 -24.63 -15.33 -10.16
N ARG A 388 -23.53 -14.67 -10.56
CA ARG A 388 -22.87 -14.94 -11.86
C ARG A 388 -22.25 -16.35 -11.95
N LYS A 389 -21.97 -17.02 -10.83
CA LYS A 389 -21.54 -18.44 -10.78
C LYS A 389 -22.66 -19.42 -11.16
N ARG A 390 -23.94 -19.02 -11.16
CA ARG A 390 -25.07 -19.88 -11.55
C ARG A 390 -25.44 -19.84 -13.03
N LYS A 391 -24.74 -19.05 -13.86
CA LYS A 391 -25.02 -18.91 -15.30
C LYS A 391 -23.81 -19.20 -16.21
N LYS A 392 -22.85 -20.00 -15.74
CA LYS A 392 -21.79 -20.55 -16.60
C LYS A 392 -21.70 -22.05 -16.42
#